data_AF-A0A2V6HZ33-F1
#
_entry.id   AF-A0A2V6HZ33-F1
#
_cell.length_a   1.000
_cell.length_b   1.000
_cell.length_c   1.000
_cell.angle_alpha   90.00
_cell.angle_beta   90.00
_cell.angle_gamma   90.00
#
_symmetry.space_group_name_H-M   'P 1'
#
loop_
_entity.id
_entity.type
_entity.pdbx_description
1 polymer ?
#
loop_
_entity_poly.entity_id
_entity_poly.type
_entity_poly.pdbx_seq_one_letter_code
_entity_poly.pdbx_strand_id
1 'polypeptide(L)'
;MAGAARYFPDATGGQDRSWAAIQDNYDNCDGDHFLGGHFHLSNSSVNDRQVSQWNFGFLSIIRTDTNSPMKTKFPQVLITVLVASLISTLHAQDPSIDRLLSKLPPPEKIAKPPLHQAVQTDDPAAKDPLVRQVLQAALGRNLPLALSLSRKLAERYPRSAGAQILRGYFAIDVQQYAEATTALHSAIAIQPRLTLAHFGLALIEGKQNHFAAAMPHLRRVVEIDPKAAGAYYALSDCALRTGRKQESVEYAQKAAALAPQNVYMWIQLARAERSLGHTDATLNAIARGADVSPDSAPMLAAIGFSYINLDRIPQAIPPLRRAAQLLPQDYLVQSQLGFCLQATGQVDSGISYLRKGASL
;
A
#
# COMPACT_ATOMS: atom_id res chain seq x y z
N MET A 1 -77.59 -10.92 26.71
CA MET A 1 -78.57 -9.83 26.49
C MET A 1 -77.89 -8.68 25.76
N ALA A 2 -78.66 -7.78 25.17
CA ALA A 2 -78.24 -6.62 24.36
C ALA A 2 -77.05 -5.81 24.92
N GLY A 3 -76.26 -5.08 24.11
CA GLY A 3 -76.31 -4.91 22.65
C GLY A 3 -75.92 -3.48 22.23
N ALA A 4 -75.65 -3.29 20.92
CA ALA A 4 -75.51 -2.00 20.21
C ALA A 4 -74.34 -1.06 20.64
N ALA A 5 -73.84 -0.14 19.79
CA ALA A 5 -73.78 -0.07 18.33
C ALA A 5 -72.86 1.09 17.89
N ARG A 6 -72.16 0.93 16.74
CA ARG A 6 -71.78 1.97 15.75
C ARG A 6 -71.21 3.33 16.26
N TYR A 7 -69.99 3.66 15.85
CA TYR A 7 -69.79 4.48 14.63
C TYR A 7 -68.30 4.47 14.19
N PHE A 8 -68.07 4.22 12.90
CA PHE A 8 -66.90 4.70 12.15
C PHE A 8 -67.39 5.83 11.24
N PRO A 9 -66.53 6.80 10.88
CA PRO A 9 -66.01 6.72 9.52
C PRO A 9 -64.49 6.93 9.42
N ASP A 10 -63.93 6.36 8.36
CA ASP A 10 -62.53 6.48 7.96
C ASP A 10 -62.14 7.91 7.56
N ALA A 11 -60.85 8.25 7.71
CA ALA A 11 -59.98 8.47 6.56
C ALA A 11 -58.48 8.58 6.95
N THR A 12 -57.71 7.54 6.56
CA THR A 12 -56.30 7.60 6.11
C THR A 12 -55.22 8.29 6.98
N GLY A 13 -54.20 7.53 7.42
CA GLY A 13 -52.91 8.19 7.70
C GLY A 13 -51.78 7.51 8.49
N GLY A 14 -51.72 6.18 8.69
CA GLY A 14 -50.50 5.50 9.16
C GLY A 14 -50.22 5.48 10.67
N GLN A 15 -50.39 4.30 11.28
CA GLN A 15 -50.05 3.95 12.67
C GLN A 15 -48.51 3.89 12.90
N ASP A 16 -47.87 4.20 14.05
CA ASP A 16 -48.27 4.41 15.47
C ASP A 16 -48.68 3.11 16.23
N ARG A 17 -47.90 2.49 17.15
CA ARG A 17 -46.82 2.91 18.09
C ARG A 17 -45.67 1.86 18.12
N SER A 18 -44.50 1.97 18.78
CA SER A 18 -44.03 2.58 20.05
C SER A 18 -44.42 1.82 21.36
N TRP A 19 -43.40 1.26 22.04
CA TRP A 19 -43.33 0.90 23.48
C TRP A 19 -44.43 0.05 24.16
N ALA A 20 -44.30 -1.28 24.09
CA ALA A 20 -44.56 -2.28 25.16
C ALA A 20 -44.08 -3.67 24.63
N ALA A 21 -43.49 -4.59 25.39
CA ALA A 21 -43.37 -4.71 26.83
C ALA A 21 -41.98 -5.26 27.27
N ILE A 22 -41.60 -4.96 28.50
CA ILE A 22 -40.52 -5.60 29.26
C ILE A 22 -41.20 -6.25 30.47
N GLN A 23 -41.17 -7.59 30.58
CA GLN A 23 -41.12 -8.41 31.81
C GLN A 23 -41.52 -9.87 31.51
N ASP A 24 -41.18 -10.75 32.46
CA ASP A 24 -41.34 -12.20 32.48
C ASP A 24 -40.41 -12.98 31.52
N ASN A 25 -39.53 -13.89 31.98
CA ASN A 25 -39.32 -14.38 33.35
C ASN A 25 -37.85 -14.81 33.59
N TYR A 26 -37.41 -14.77 34.85
CA TYR A 26 -36.11 -15.31 35.29
C TYR A 26 -36.22 -16.83 35.55
N ASP A 27 -35.10 -17.45 35.95
CA ASP A 27 -34.94 -18.82 36.48
C ASP A 27 -34.90 -20.00 35.47
N ASN A 28 -33.72 -20.25 34.90
CA ASN A 28 -32.90 -21.39 35.35
C ASN A 28 -31.44 -21.29 34.83
N CYS A 29 -30.49 -21.70 35.66
CA CYS A 29 -29.06 -21.77 35.30
C CYS A 29 -28.68 -23.18 34.81
N ASP A 30 -27.78 -23.27 33.82
CA ASP A 30 -26.45 -23.91 33.97
C ASP A 30 -25.82 -24.27 32.60
N GLY A 31 -24.49 -24.16 32.51
CA GLY A 31 -23.67 -24.90 31.53
C GLY A 31 -23.18 -24.16 30.27
N ASP A 32 -22.02 -23.51 30.40
CA ASP A 32 -20.98 -23.27 29.38
C ASP A 32 -21.30 -23.46 27.87
N HIS A 33 -21.39 -22.36 27.12
CA HIS A 33 -20.80 -22.21 25.77
C HIS A 33 -20.79 -20.73 25.31
N PHE A 34 -19.66 -20.02 25.49
CA PHE A 34 -19.47 -18.68 24.93
C PHE A 34 -19.14 -18.77 23.43
N LEU A 35 -20.13 -18.48 22.57
CA LEU A 35 -20.01 -18.53 21.11
C LEU A 35 -19.45 -17.24 20.52
N GLY A 36 -18.61 -17.39 19.48
CA GLY A 36 -18.17 -16.28 18.64
C GLY A 36 -19.30 -15.72 17.78
N GLY A 37 -19.51 -14.40 17.84
CA GLY A 37 -20.55 -13.70 17.09
C GLY A 37 -20.26 -13.57 15.60
N HIS A 38 -20.74 -14.51 14.79
CA HIS A 38 -20.90 -14.31 13.34
C HIS A 38 -22.05 -13.33 13.08
N PHE A 39 -21.76 -12.16 12.51
CA PHE A 39 -22.80 -11.28 11.96
C PHE A 39 -23.21 -11.75 10.56
N HIS A 40 -24.30 -12.50 10.48
CA HIS A 40 -25.04 -12.69 9.23
C HIS A 40 -25.94 -11.47 9.00
N LEU A 41 -25.60 -10.63 8.02
CA LEU A 41 -26.55 -9.65 7.47
C LEU A 41 -27.32 -10.29 6.32
N SER A 42 -28.64 -10.27 6.43
CA SER A 42 -29.57 -10.83 5.45
C SER A 42 -29.70 -9.92 4.22
N ASN A 43 -29.93 -10.59 3.09
CA ASN A 43 -29.88 -10.03 1.75
C ASN A 43 -30.89 -8.87 1.53
N SER A 44 -30.38 -7.65 1.31
CA SER A 44 -31.10 -6.60 0.59
C SER A 44 -30.13 -5.90 -0.35
N SER A 45 -30.57 -5.68 -1.59
CA SER A 45 -29.75 -5.35 -2.76
C SER A 45 -28.73 -4.21 -2.56
N VAL A 46 -27.44 -4.56 -2.43
CA VAL A 46 -26.32 -3.62 -2.55
C VAL A 46 -25.43 -4.04 -3.72
N ASN A 47 -25.09 -3.05 -4.54
CA ASN A 47 -24.50 -3.19 -5.88
C ASN A 47 -23.07 -3.80 -5.84
N ASP A 48 -22.80 -4.81 -6.67
CA ASP A 48 -21.54 -5.60 -6.74
C ASP A 48 -20.24 -4.80 -7.03
N ARG A 49 -20.33 -3.47 -7.15
CA ARG A 49 -19.18 -2.58 -7.41
C ARG A 49 -18.40 -2.17 -6.15
N GLN A 50 -18.90 -2.40 -4.94
CA GLN A 50 -18.26 -1.92 -3.69
C GLN A 50 -17.27 -2.90 -3.03
N VAL A 51 -17.28 -4.19 -3.39
CA VAL A 51 -16.38 -5.19 -2.78
C VAL A 51 -14.92 -5.04 -3.25
N SER A 52 -14.67 -4.29 -4.32
CA SER A 52 -13.36 -4.14 -4.98
C SER A 52 -12.34 -3.20 -4.30
N GLN A 53 -12.72 -2.48 -3.24
CA GLN A 53 -11.82 -1.51 -2.57
C GLN A 53 -10.92 -2.12 -1.47
N TRP A 54 -11.17 -3.38 -1.08
CA TRP A 54 -10.64 -3.98 0.13
C TRP A 54 -9.35 -4.79 -0.09
N ASN A 55 -8.23 -4.18 -0.48
CA ASN A 55 -6.89 -4.82 -0.31
C ASN A 55 -5.62 -3.96 -0.56
N PHE A 56 -5.71 -2.63 -0.57
CA PHE A 56 -4.59 -1.77 -1.01
C PHE A 56 -3.52 -1.48 0.06
N GLY A 57 -2.66 -2.46 0.34
CA GLY A 57 -1.46 -2.30 1.21
C GLY A 57 -0.21 -1.73 0.52
N PHE A 58 -0.12 -1.79 -0.81
CA PHE A 58 1.03 -1.28 -1.59
C PHE A 58 0.68 -0.15 -2.58
N LEU A 59 -0.61 0.08 -2.83
CA LEU A 59 -1.10 0.99 -3.88
C LEU A 59 -1.86 2.21 -3.35
N SER A 60 -2.30 2.18 -2.08
CA SER A 60 -2.81 3.35 -1.37
C SER A 60 -1.73 4.42 -1.21
N ILE A 61 -0.46 4.03 -1.05
CA ILE A 61 0.72 4.92 -1.03
C ILE A 61 0.91 5.67 -2.38
N ILE A 62 0.27 5.21 -3.47
CA ILE A 62 0.26 5.87 -4.78
C ILE A 62 -1.03 6.72 -4.97
N ARG A 63 -2.03 6.58 -4.10
CA ARG A 63 -3.16 7.53 -4.04
C ARG A 63 -2.68 8.76 -3.26
N THR A 64 -2.29 9.79 -4.00
CA THR A 64 -1.83 11.05 -3.42
C THR A 64 -2.92 11.64 -2.53
N ASP A 65 -2.61 11.80 -1.24
CA ASP A 65 -3.29 12.73 -0.35
C ASP A 65 -3.35 14.10 -1.04
N THR A 66 -4.56 14.63 -1.24
CA THR A 66 -4.80 15.74 -2.16
C THR A 66 -4.51 17.12 -1.56
N ASN A 67 -4.11 17.20 -0.28
CA ASN A 67 -3.84 18.48 0.39
C ASN A 67 -2.74 18.39 1.48
N SER A 68 -1.51 18.02 1.11
CA SER A 68 -0.34 18.24 1.98
C SER A 68 0.98 18.41 1.20
N PRO A 69 1.78 19.46 1.46
CA PRO A 69 3.03 19.74 0.75
C PRO A 69 4.22 18.95 1.34
N MET A 70 4.09 17.63 1.47
CA MET A 70 5.20 16.76 1.88
C MET A 70 5.87 16.10 0.67
N LYS A 71 7.19 16.33 0.56
CA LYS A 71 8.05 15.91 -0.55
C LYS A 71 8.27 14.39 -0.55
N THR A 72 7.27 13.62 -1.01
CA THR A 72 7.38 12.16 -1.16
C THR A 72 8.35 11.79 -2.28
N LYS A 73 9.52 11.26 -1.91
CA LYS A 73 10.63 10.91 -2.83
C LYS A 73 10.45 9.57 -3.58
N PHE A 74 9.21 9.13 -3.84
CA PHE A 74 8.96 7.85 -4.53
C PHE A 74 8.90 7.92 -6.07
N PRO A 75 8.32 8.94 -6.74
CA PRO A 75 8.52 9.11 -8.19
C PRO A 75 10.01 9.39 -8.51
N GLN A 76 10.78 9.85 -7.53
CA GLN A 76 12.24 9.95 -7.65
C GLN A 76 12.92 8.58 -7.78
N VAL A 77 12.36 7.42 -7.45
CA VAL A 77 13.12 6.16 -7.66
C VAL A 77 13.19 5.81 -9.15
N LEU A 78 12.06 5.82 -9.87
CA LEU A 78 12.06 5.60 -11.33
C LEU A 78 12.84 6.71 -12.06
N ILE A 79 12.71 7.95 -11.60
CA ILE A 79 13.38 9.11 -12.18
C ILE A 79 14.86 9.13 -11.83
N THR A 80 15.32 8.72 -10.65
CA THR A 80 16.75 8.61 -10.31
C THR A 80 17.40 7.44 -11.03
N VAL A 81 16.69 6.34 -11.30
CA VAL A 81 17.17 5.27 -12.20
C VAL A 81 17.40 5.77 -13.63
N LEU A 82 16.66 6.79 -14.08
CA LEU A 82 16.83 7.41 -15.41
C LEU A 82 17.71 8.68 -15.41
N VAL A 83 17.83 9.40 -14.30
CA VAL A 83 18.59 10.67 -14.16
C VAL A 83 20.00 10.44 -13.63
N ALA A 84 20.29 9.31 -12.97
CA ALA A 84 21.64 8.95 -12.55
C ALA A 84 22.65 8.79 -13.71
N SER A 85 22.16 8.61 -14.94
CA SER A 85 22.96 8.57 -16.18
C SER A 85 23.00 9.93 -16.92
N LEU A 86 22.44 11.00 -16.35
CA LEU A 86 22.24 12.30 -17.04
C LEU A 86 22.96 13.49 -16.38
N ILE A 87 23.70 13.30 -15.29
CA ILE A 87 24.51 14.36 -14.66
C ILE A 87 26.00 14.07 -14.83
N SER A 88 26.48 14.19 -16.07
CA SER A 88 27.91 14.38 -16.34
C SER A 88 28.17 15.26 -17.58
N THR A 89 27.38 16.33 -17.78
CA THR A 89 27.78 17.57 -18.48
C THR A 89 26.74 18.68 -18.24
N LEU A 90 26.92 19.48 -17.20
CA LEU A 90 26.28 20.80 -17.08
C LEU A 90 27.21 21.74 -16.29
N HIS A 91 28.30 22.15 -16.94
CA HIS A 91 29.09 23.29 -16.49
C HIS A 91 28.35 24.57 -16.93
N ALA A 92 27.78 25.27 -15.97
CA ALA A 92 27.48 26.70 -16.08
C ALA A 92 28.13 27.36 -14.86
N GLN A 93 29.17 28.15 -15.09
CA GLN A 93 29.97 28.75 -14.03
C GLN A 93 29.24 29.97 -13.45
N ASP A 94 28.81 29.89 -12.19
CA ASP A 94 28.43 31.05 -11.39
C ASP A 94 29.39 31.17 -10.18
N PRO A 95 30.36 32.11 -10.22
CA PRO A 95 31.38 32.24 -9.19
C PRO A 95 30.86 32.72 -7.83
N SER A 96 29.56 33.02 -7.70
CA SER A 96 28.94 33.32 -6.39
C SER A 96 28.70 32.07 -5.52
N ILE A 97 28.55 30.89 -6.14
CA ILE A 97 28.16 29.65 -5.45
C ILE A 97 29.35 28.96 -4.77
N ASP A 98 30.55 29.00 -5.37
CA ASP A 98 31.75 28.35 -4.83
C ASP A 98 32.12 28.84 -3.42
N ARG A 99 31.80 30.11 -3.12
CA ARG A 99 32.05 30.72 -1.80
C ARG A 99 31.17 30.16 -0.68
N LEU A 100 30.03 29.56 -1.01
CA LEU A 100 29.13 28.88 -0.08
C LEU A 100 29.50 27.40 0.08
N LEU A 101 29.99 26.75 -0.98
CA LEU A 101 30.39 25.34 -0.98
C LEU A 101 31.66 25.07 -0.16
N SER A 102 32.57 26.05 -0.06
CA SER A 102 33.83 25.92 0.71
C SER A 102 33.67 25.79 2.23
N LYS A 103 32.46 25.95 2.77
CA LYS A 103 32.15 25.85 4.21
C LYS A 103 31.43 24.56 4.62
N LEU A 104 31.12 23.68 3.67
CA LEU A 104 30.46 22.41 3.97
C LEU A 104 31.51 21.32 4.27
N PRO A 105 31.29 20.45 5.27
CA PRO A 105 32.15 19.29 5.47
C PRO A 105 32.12 18.41 4.21
N PRO A 106 33.24 17.72 3.88
CA PRO A 106 33.33 16.92 2.67
C PRO A 106 32.23 15.85 2.69
N PRO A 107 31.53 15.62 1.56
CA PRO A 107 30.50 14.59 1.52
C PRO A 107 31.15 13.23 1.83
N GLU A 108 30.67 12.60 2.91
CA GLU A 108 30.93 11.18 3.15
C GLU A 108 30.64 10.42 1.85
N LYS A 109 31.46 9.41 1.53
CA LYS A 109 31.34 8.65 0.29
C LYS A 109 29.99 7.93 0.25
N ILE A 110 28.96 8.60 -0.26
CA ILE A 110 27.66 8.01 -0.57
C ILE A 110 27.96 6.88 -1.55
N ALA A 111 27.93 5.65 -1.03
CA ALA A 111 28.07 4.46 -1.84
C ALA A 111 26.95 4.53 -2.89
N LYS A 112 27.34 4.70 -4.16
CA LYS A 112 26.39 4.86 -5.27
C LYS A 112 25.37 3.72 -5.19
N PRO A 113 24.05 4.00 -5.14
CA PRO A 113 23.06 2.95 -4.96
C PRO A 113 23.20 1.88 -6.07
N PRO A 114 23.01 0.58 -5.78
CA PRO A 114 23.37 -0.51 -6.71
C PRO A 114 22.70 -0.43 -8.10
N LEU A 115 21.61 0.32 -8.23
CA LEU A 115 20.90 0.60 -9.49
C LEU A 115 21.79 1.25 -10.58
N HIS A 116 22.92 1.87 -10.23
CA HIS A 116 23.88 2.40 -11.22
C HIS A 116 24.53 1.33 -12.11
N GLN A 117 24.46 0.04 -11.76
CA GLN A 117 25.06 -1.05 -12.56
C GLN A 117 24.09 -1.74 -13.54
N ALA A 118 22.80 -1.36 -13.58
CA ALA A 118 21.81 -2.03 -14.42
C ALA A 118 21.68 -1.46 -15.85
N VAL A 119 22.27 -0.29 -16.14
CA VAL A 119 22.30 0.32 -17.49
C VAL A 119 23.73 0.77 -17.84
N GLN A 120 24.68 -0.18 -17.82
CA GLN A 120 25.95 -0.06 -18.53
C GLN A 120 25.89 -0.84 -19.84
N THR A 121 25.29 -0.24 -20.87
CA THR A 121 25.39 -0.66 -22.28
C THR A 121 25.02 0.51 -23.19
N ASP A 122 25.57 0.55 -24.41
CA ASP A 122 25.24 1.54 -25.45
C ASP A 122 23.83 1.31 -26.04
N ASP A 123 22.77 1.46 -25.23
CA ASP A 123 21.40 1.47 -25.74
C ASP A 123 21.16 2.77 -26.52
N PRO A 124 20.96 2.74 -27.85
CA PRO A 124 20.75 3.94 -28.64
C PRO A 124 19.47 4.69 -28.26
N ALA A 125 18.46 4.00 -27.69
CA ALA A 125 17.23 4.63 -27.24
C ALA A 125 17.48 5.61 -26.10
N ALA A 126 18.46 5.35 -25.22
CA ALA A 126 18.78 6.21 -24.08
C ALA A 126 19.28 7.61 -24.49
N LYS A 127 19.81 7.74 -25.72
CA LYS A 127 20.31 9.00 -26.30
C LYS A 127 19.22 9.75 -27.08
N ASP A 128 18.03 9.16 -27.28
CA ASP A 128 16.95 9.79 -28.04
C ASP A 128 16.23 10.90 -27.23
N PRO A 129 16.00 12.10 -27.79
CA PRO A 129 15.23 13.16 -27.16
C PRO A 129 13.85 12.75 -26.63
N LEU A 130 13.22 11.72 -27.21
CA LEU A 130 11.96 11.14 -26.74
C LEU A 130 12.06 10.65 -25.29
N VAL A 131 13.20 10.14 -24.81
CA VAL A 131 13.35 9.73 -23.39
C VAL A 131 13.13 10.92 -22.46
N ARG A 132 13.69 12.09 -22.80
CA ARG A 132 13.47 13.32 -22.03
C ARG A 132 12.02 13.77 -22.06
N GLN A 133 11.34 13.64 -23.20
CA GLN A 133 9.92 14.00 -23.34
C GLN A 133 9.01 13.04 -22.55
N VAL A 134 9.28 11.72 -22.58
CA VAL A 134 8.60 10.71 -21.75
C VAL A 134 8.73 11.06 -20.27
N LEU A 135 9.95 11.33 -19.81
CA LEU A 135 10.22 11.74 -18.42
C LEU A 135 9.52 13.04 -18.03
N GLN A 136 9.51 14.04 -18.92
CA GLN A 136 8.83 15.31 -18.67
C GLN A 136 7.30 15.14 -18.60
N ALA A 137 6.70 14.32 -19.46
CA ALA A 137 5.28 13.99 -19.42
C ALA A 137 4.92 13.25 -18.11
N ALA A 138 5.76 12.30 -17.68
CA ALA A 138 5.59 11.59 -16.42
C ALA A 138 5.71 12.52 -15.20
N LEU A 139 6.70 13.42 -15.18
CA LEU A 139 6.85 14.47 -14.16
C LEU A 139 5.65 15.42 -14.11
N GLY A 140 5.12 15.80 -15.28
CA GLY A 140 3.88 16.56 -15.42
C GLY A 140 2.60 15.76 -15.13
N ARG A 141 2.72 14.52 -14.64
CA ARG A 141 1.61 13.57 -14.37
C ARG A 141 0.70 13.26 -15.56
N ASN A 142 1.14 13.56 -16.79
CA ASN A 142 0.40 13.24 -18.01
C ASN A 142 0.75 11.82 -18.48
N LEU A 143 0.21 10.83 -17.77
CA LEU A 143 0.44 9.40 -18.04
C LEU A 143 0.03 8.98 -19.47
N PRO A 144 -1.11 9.44 -20.05
CA PRO A 144 -1.44 9.12 -21.45
C PRO A 144 -0.40 9.63 -22.45
N LEU A 145 0.12 10.85 -22.25
CA LEU A 145 1.19 11.39 -23.09
C LEU A 145 2.49 10.60 -22.92
N ALA A 146 2.89 10.32 -21.67
CA ALA A 146 4.09 9.53 -21.37
C ALA A 146 4.04 8.14 -22.03
N LEU A 147 2.90 7.45 -21.95
CA LEU A 147 2.67 6.20 -22.66
C LEU A 147 2.80 6.37 -24.18
N SER A 148 2.10 7.35 -24.78
CA SER A 148 2.15 7.56 -26.24
C SER A 148 3.57 7.84 -26.76
N LEU A 149 4.39 8.55 -25.99
CA LEU A 149 5.79 8.83 -26.33
C LEU A 149 6.67 7.59 -26.13
N SER A 150 6.41 6.79 -25.09
CA SER A 150 7.13 5.54 -24.84
C SER A 150 6.84 4.46 -25.90
N ARG A 151 5.62 4.42 -26.47
CA ARG A 151 5.30 3.60 -27.65
C ARG A 151 6.14 4.00 -28.86
N LYS A 152 6.17 5.29 -29.21
CA LYS A 152 7.00 5.82 -30.31
C LYS A 152 8.49 5.49 -30.12
N LEU A 153 8.99 5.57 -28.88
CA LEU A 153 10.37 5.17 -28.56
C LEU A 153 10.59 3.66 -28.77
N ALA A 154 9.67 2.81 -28.33
CA ALA A 154 9.75 1.36 -28.52
C ALA A 154 9.57 0.92 -29.99
N GLU A 155 8.76 1.65 -30.77
CA GLU A 155 8.62 1.47 -32.22
C GLU A 155 9.91 1.87 -32.97
N ARG A 156 10.56 2.96 -32.55
CA ARG A 156 11.84 3.42 -33.12
C ARG A 156 13.01 2.50 -32.75
N TYR A 157 13.00 1.92 -31.55
CA TYR A 157 14.04 1.03 -31.04
C TYR A 157 13.44 -0.31 -30.55
N PRO A 158 12.93 -1.17 -31.45
CA PRO A 158 12.23 -2.40 -31.06
C PRO A 158 13.12 -3.40 -30.31
N ARG A 159 14.45 -3.31 -30.49
CA ARG A 159 15.47 -4.10 -29.79
C ARG A 159 16.08 -3.40 -28.56
N SER A 160 15.56 -2.25 -28.12
CA SER A 160 15.97 -1.63 -26.85
C SER A 160 15.15 -2.21 -25.70
N ALA A 161 15.82 -2.87 -24.75
CA ALA A 161 15.16 -3.31 -23.53
C ALA A 161 14.67 -2.11 -22.71
N GLY A 162 15.41 -1.00 -22.68
CA GLY A 162 15.02 0.24 -21.99
C GLY A 162 13.73 0.86 -22.54
N ALA A 163 13.58 0.93 -23.87
CA ALA A 163 12.36 1.44 -24.51
C ALA A 163 11.14 0.54 -24.22
N GLN A 164 11.32 -0.78 -24.26
CA GLN A 164 10.25 -1.73 -23.91
C GLN A 164 9.89 -1.68 -22.42
N ILE A 165 10.85 -1.47 -21.51
CA ILE A 165 10.58 -1.20 -20.07
C ILE A 165 9.74 0.06 -19.90
N LEU A 166 10.11 1.18 -20.54
CA LEU A 166 9.37 2.44 -20.43
C LEU A 166 7.91 2.26 -20.88
N ARG A 167 7.71 1.63 -22.05
CA ARG A 167 6.39 1.28 -22.56
C ARG A 167 5.61 0.40 -21.59
N GLY A 168 6.25 -0.64 -21.06
CA GLY A 168 5.65 -1.57 -20.10
C GLY A 168 5.17 -0.88 -18.82
N TYR A 169 6.02 -0.06 -18.19
CA TYR A 169 5.69 0.61 -16.94
C TYR A 169 4.62 1.71 -17.11
N PHE A 170 4.66 2.52 -18.16
CA PHE A 170 3.58 3.49 -18.40
C PHE A 170 2.27 2.81 -18.80
N ALA A 171 2.31 1.64 -19.43
CA ALA A 171 1.12 0.82 -19.67
C ALA A 171 0.54 0.24 -18.35
N ILE A 172 1.38 -0.13 -17.37
CA ILE A 172 0.92 -0.50 -16.00
C ILE A 172 0.19 0.68 -15.34
N ASP A 173 0.76 1.88 -15.40
CA ASP A 173 0.22 3.06 -14.73
C ASP A 173 -1.17 3.47 -15.28
N VAL A 174 -1.41 3.28 -16.58
CA VAL A 174 -2.75 3.47 -17.20
C VAL A 174 -3.61 2.20 -17.24
N GLN A 175 -3.19 1.13 -16.56
CA GLN A 175 -3.89 -0.15 -16.44
C GLN A 175 -4.09 -0.95 -17.76
N GLN A 176 -3.26 -0.69 -18.77
CA GLN A 176 -3.25 -1.43 -20.05
C GLN A 176 -2.37 -2.67 -19.95
N TYR A 177 -2.76 -3.60 -19.07
CA TYR A 177 -1.95 -4.75 -18.66
C TYR A 177 -1.53 -5.68 -19.81
N ALA A 178 -2.38 -5.88 -20.82
CA ALA A 178 -2.04 -6.73 -21.96
C ALA A 178 -0.84 -6.17 -22.76
N GLU A 179 -0.83 -4.86 -23.04
CA GLU A 179 0.31 -4.20 -23.68
C GLU A 179 1.54 -4.22 -22.77
N ALA A 180 1.36 -3.98 -21.47
CA ALA A 180 2.44 -3.99 -20.50
C ALA A 180 3.15 -5.35 -20.47
N THR A 181 2.38 -6.44 -20.39
CA THR A 181 2.90 -7.83 -20.45
C THR A 181 3.65 -8.10 -21.75
N THR A 182 3.11 -7.69 -22.91
CA THR A 182 3.81 -7.82 -24.21
C THR A 182 5.14 -7.06 -24.23
N ALA A 183 5.18 -5.83 -23.74
CA ALA A 183 6.39 -5.01 -23.71
C ALA A 183 7.45 -5.58 -22.74
N LEU A 184 7.04 -6.03 -21.55
CA LEU A 184 7.96 -6.60 -20.56
C LEU A 184 8.50 -7.97 -20.98
N HIS A 185 7.70 -8.83 -21.61
CA HIS A 185 8.24 -10.05 -22.24
C HIS A 185 9.22 -9.72 -23.38
N SER A 186 8.96 -8.68 -24.17
CA SER A 186 9.91 -8.21 -25.19
C SER A 186 11.23 -7.75 -24.56
N ALA A 187 11.17 -7.03 -23.43
CA ALA A 187 12.36 -6.63 -22.68
C ALA A 187 13.13 -7.85 -22.12
N ILE A 188 12.45 -8.90 -21.65
CA ILE A 188 13.08 -10.16 -21.19
C ILE A 188 13.72 -10.91 -22.36
N ALA A 189 13.09 -10.95 -23.53
CA ALA A 189 13.65 -11.60 -24.71
C ALA A 189 14.94 -10.91 -25.20
N ILE A 190 15.03 -9.58 -25.06
CA ILE A 190 16.23 -8.79 -25.36
C ILE A 190 17.29 -8.97 -24.26
N GLN A 191 16.91 -8.91 -22.98
CA GLN A 191 17.81 -8.98 -21.84
C GLN A 191 17.24 -9.89 -20.73
N PRO A 192 17.51 -11.22 -20.77
CA PRO A 192 16.88 -12.18 -19.85
C PRO A 192 17.17 -11.99 -18.36
N ARG A 193 18.23 -11.25 -18.03
CA ARG A 193 18.64 -10.89 -16.66
C ARG A 193 18.17 -9.48 -16.23
N LEU A 194 17.25 -8.85 -16.94
CA LEU A 194 16.72 -7.53 -16.56
C LEU A 194 15.69 -7.67 -15.44
N THR A 195 16.10 -7.41 -14.20
CA THR A 195 15.26 -7.52 -12.99
C THR A 195 14.00 -6.67 -13.07
N LEU A 196 14.07 -5.46 -13.62
CA LEU A 196 12.92 -4.57 -13.80
C LEU A 196 11.80 -5.20 -14.63
N ALA A 197 12.13 -6.02 -15.65
CA ALA A 197 11.10 -6.63 -16.49
C ALA A 197 10.31 -7.70 -15.73
N HIS A 198 11.00 -8.57 -14.99
CA HIS A 198 10.37 -9.57 -14.12
C HIS A 198 9.58 -8.91 -12.98
N PHE A 199 10.11 -7.86 -12.37
CA PHE A 199 9.38 -7.11 -11.34
C PHE A 199 8.11 -6.45 -11.90
N GLY A 200 8.16 -5.89 -13.11
CA GLY A 200 6.99 -5.36 -13.82
C GLY A 200 5.89 -6.40 -14.06
N LEU A 201 6.25 -7.61 -14.49
CA LEU A 201 5.29 -8.71 -14.65
C LEU A 201 4.66 -9.12 -13.31
N ALA A 202 5.46 -9.23 -12.26
CA ALA A 202 4.94 -9.49 -10.91
C ALA A 202 3.99 -8.40 -10.41
N LEU A 203 4.25 -7.12 -10.73
CA LEU A 203 3.34 -6.02 -10.42
C LEU A 203 2.02 -6.17 -11.17
N ILE A 204 2.03 -6.57 -12.44
CA ILE A 204 0.82 -6.80 -13.25
C ILE A 204 -0.04 -7.93 -12.66
N GLU A 205 0.58 -9.07 -12.31
CA GLU A 205 -0.13 -10.20 -11.70
C GLU A 205 -0.68 -9.82 -10.32
N GLY A 206 0.11 -9.18 -9.46
CA GLY A 206 -0.35 -8.70 -8.14
C GLY A 206 -1.46 -7.65 -8.23
N LYS A 207 -1.45 -6.80 -9.26
CA LYS A 207 -2.48 -5.79 -9.55
C LYS A 207 -3.81 -6.42 -10.02
N GLN A 208 -3.75 -7.61 -10.60
CA GLN A 208 -4.91 -8.44 -10.98
C GLN A 208 -5.30 -9.46 -9.89
N ASN A 209 -4.67 -9.42 -8.71
CA ASN A 209 -4.81 -10.37 -7.60
C ASN A 209 -4.33 -11.81 -7.88
N HIS A 210 -3.57 -12.04 -8.97
CA HIS A 210 -2.96 -13.32 -9.29
C HIS A 210 -1.66 -13.56 -8.49
N PHE A 211 -1.72 -13.48 -7.17
CA PHE A 211 -0.54 -13.49 -6.29
C PHE A 211 0.35 -14.73 -6.47
N ALA A 212 -0.22 -15.89 -6.79
CA ALA A 212 0.53 -17.11 -7.09
C ALA A 212 1.34 -17.00 -8.40
N ALA A 213 0.83 -16.31 -9.42
CA ALA A 213 1.52 -16.08 -10.69
C ALA A 213 2.61 -14.98 -10.58
N ALA A 214 2.46 -14.04 -9.64
CA ALA A 214 3.50 -13.05 -9.35
C ALA A 214 4.79 -13.67 -8.74
N MET A 215 4.65 -14.71 -7.92
CA MET A 215 5.76 -15.33 -7.19
C MET A 215 6.93 -15.84 -8.07
N PRO A 216 6.75 -16.59 -9.18
CA PRO A 216 7.88 -17.02 -10.01
C PRO A 216 8.66 -15.85 -10.61
N HIS A 217 8.00 -14.77 -11.02
CA HIS A 217 8.67 -13.58 -11.51
C HIS A 217 9.50 -12.89 -10.42
N LEU A 218 8.98 -12.77 -9.19
CA LEU A 218 9.72 -12.21 -8.07
C LEU A 218 10.88 -13.12 -7.60
N ARG A 219 10.70 -14.45 -7.63
CA ARG A 219 11.79 -15.40 -7.40
C ARG A 219 12.91 -15.18 -8.42
N ARG A 220 12.57 -14.97 -9.69
CA ARG A 220 13.55 -14.64 -10.73
C ARG A 220 14.28 -13.30 -10.47
N VAL A 221 13.62 -12.30 -9.88
CA VAL A 221 14.29 -11.06 -9.45
C VAL A 221 15.35 -11.34 -8.39
N VAL A 222 15.03 -12.10 -7.33
CA VAL A 222 16.00 -12.37 -6.23
C VAL A 222 17.08 -13.39 -6.60
N GLU A 223 16.87 -14.22 -7.62
CA GLU A 223 17.93 -15.04 -8.24
C GLU A 223 18.97 -14.18 -8.97
N ILE A 224 18.54 -13.10 -9.63
CA ILE A 224 19.42 -12.21 -10.39
C ILE A 224 20.08 -11.17 -9.48
N ASP A 225 19.31 -10.60 -8.56
CA ASP A 225 19.76 -9.65 -7.53
C ASP A 225 19.32 -10.12 -6.12
N PRO A 226 20.17 -10.91 -5.43
CA PRO A 226 19.92 -11.34 -4.06
C PRO A 226 19.86 -10.23 -3.01
N LYS A 227 20.11 -8.96 -3.38
CA LYS A 227 20.00 -7.79 -2.48
C LYS A 227 18.73 -6.96 -2.73
N ALA A 228 17.85 -7.40 -3.63
CA ALA A 228 16.58 -6.73 -3.93
C ALA A 228 15.56 -6.85 -2.78
N ALA A 229 15.74 -6.06 -1.71
CA ALA A 229 14.84 -6.05 -0.54
C ALA A 229 13.36 -5.85 -0.91
N GLY A 230 13.07 -5.03 -1.92
CA GLY A 230 11.71 -4.81 -2.44
C GLY A 230 11.09 -6.04 -3.11
N ALA A 231 11.90 -6.93 -3.68
CA ALA A 231 11.40 -8.20 -4.24
C ALA A 231 11.11 -9.23 -3.14
N TYR A 232 11.92 -9.27 -2.08
CA TYR A 232 11.62 -10.05 -0.87
C TYR A 232 10.35 -9.54 -0.14
N TYR A 233 10.17 -8.22 -0.03
CA TYR A 233 8.91 -7.61 0.44
C TYR A 233 7.71 -8.12 -0.38
N ALA A 234 7.81 -8.09 -1.72
CA ALA A 234 6.72 -8.49 -2.60
C ALA A 234 6.44 -10.00 -2.54
N LEU A 235 7.49 -10.84 -2.42
CA LEU A 235 7.37 -12.27 -2.17
C LEU A 235 6.64 -12.54 -0.86
N SER A 236 6.98 -11.80 0.20
CA SER A 236 6.31 -11.90 1.51
C SER A 236 4.81 -11.57 1.43
N ASP A 237 4.42 -10.50 0.72
CA ASP A 237 3.01 -10.14 0.56
C ASP A 237 2.23 -11.17 -0.28
N CYS A 238 2.82 -11.63 -1.39
CA CYS A 238 2.22 -12.68 -2.23
C CYS A 238 2.09 -14.02 -1.48
N ALA A 239 3.09 -14.37 -0.66
CA ALA A 239 3.06 -15.57 0.18
C ALA A 239 1.94 -15.49 1.24
N LEU A 240 1.74 -14.36 1.92
CA LEU A 240 0.59 -14.18 2.82
C LEU A 240 -0.74 -14.38 2.12
N ARG A 241 -0.91 -13.72 0.96
CA ARG A 241 -2.16 -13.75 0.19
C ARG A 241 -2.49 -15.11 -0.42
N THR A 242 -1.50 -16.00 -0.51
CA THR A 242 -1.64 -17.40 -0.96
C THR A 242 -1.59 -18.41 0.19
N GLY A 243 -1.66 -17.95 1.46
CA GLY A 243 -1.67 -18.81 2.64
C GLY A 243 -0.31 -19.40 3.03
N ARG A 244 0.77 -19.09 2.31
CA ARG A 244 2.15 -19.53 2.53
C ARG A 244 2.81 -18.73 3.66
N LYS A 245 2.22 -18.77 4.85
CA LYS A 245 2.59 -17.94 6.01
C LYS A 245 4.06 -18.08 6.41
N GLN A 246 4.59 -19.31 6.41
CA GLN A 246 6.00 -19.57 6.76
C GLN A 246 6.98 -18.98 5.74
N GLU A 247 6.77 -19.23 4.44
CA GLU A 247 7.55 -18.60 3.36
C GLU A 247 7.51 -17.07 3.48
N SER A 248 6.36 -16.50 3.85
CA SER A 248 6.21 -15.05 4.02
C SER A 248 7.13 -14.48 5.10
N VAL A 249 7.24 -15.15 6.25
CA VAL A 249 8.14 -14.75 7.33
C VAL A 249 9.59 -14.79 6.86
N GLU A 250 10.02 -15.87 6.22
CA GLU A 250 11.39 -15.99 5.69
C GLU A 250 11.73 -14.87 4.69
N TYR A 251 10.79 -14.54 3.79
CA TYR A 251 10.96 -13.44 2.85
C TYR A 251 10.94 -12.07 3.55
N ALA A 252 10.08 -11.85 4.55
CA ALA A 252 10.04 -10.60 5.31
C ALA A 252 11.31 -10.37 6.14
N GLN A 253 11.82 -11.42 6.79
CA GLN A 253 13.08 -11.37 7.55
C GLN A 253 14.25 -10.99 6.64
N LYS A 254 14.34 -11.58 5.44
CA LYS A 254 15.33 -11.18 4.41
C LYS A 254 15.16 -9.73 3.96
N ALA A 255 13.92 -9.27 3.73
CA ALA A 255 13.65 -7.89 3.35
C ALA A 255 14.09 -6.88 4.43
N ALA A 256 13.78 -7.16 5.70
CA ALA A 256 14.17 -6.34 6.84
C ALA A 256 15.69 -6.35 7.09
N ALA A 257 16.36 -7.49 6.92
CA ALA A 257 17.82 -7.59 7.03
C ALA A 257 18.55 -6.82 5.91
N LEU A 258 18.01 -6.82 4.69
CA LEU A 258 18.59 -6.11 3.54
C LEU A 258 18.34 -4.60 3.54
N ALA A 259 17.22 -4.15 4.11
CA ALA A 259 16.86 -2.73 4.19
C ALA A 259 16.33 -2.34 5.59
N PRO A 260 17.17 -2.43 6.65
CA PRO A 260 16.73 -2.23 8.03
C PRO A 260 16.31 -0.78 8.35
N GLN A 261 16.71 0.19 7.53
CA GLN A 261 16.29 1.59 7.63
C GLN A 261 15.00 1.90 6.82
N ASN A 262 14.34 0.88 6.28
CA ASN A 262 13.07 1.02 5.58
C ASN A 262 11.93 0.44 6.42
N VAL A 263 11.13 1.34 7.02
CA VAL A 263 10.01 1.01 7.90
C VAL A 263 9.01 0.00 7.30
N TYR A 264 8.82 0.01 5.98
CA TYR A 264 7.90 -0.91 5.31
C TYR A 264 8.33 -2.37 5.42
N MET A 265 9.63 -2.66 5.57
CA MET A 265 10.13 -4.03 5.73
C MET A 265 9.74 -4.61 7.09
N TRP A 266 9.86 -3.78 8.15
CA TRP A 266 9.43 -4.13 9.51
C TRP A 266 7.91 -4.30 9.61
N ILE A 267 7.14 -3.47 8.91
CA ILE A 267 5.67 -3.63 8.82
C ILE A 267 5.29 -4.97 8.16
N GLN A 268 5.98 -5.41 7.09
CA GLN A 268 5.72 -6.73 6.51
C GLN A 268 6.12 -7.86 7.45
N LEU A 269 7.25 -7.75 8.14
CA LEU A 269 7.65 -8.76 9.12
C LEU A 269 6.61 -8.91 10.23
N ALA A 270 6.14 -7.80 10.80
CA ALA A 270 5.04 -7.81 11.76
C ALA A 270 3.77 -8.45 11.18
N ARG A 271 3.38 -8.12 9.93
CA ARG A 271 2.23 -8.76 9.26
C ARG A 271 2.42 -10.27 9.06
N ALA A 272 3.64 -10.71 8.76
CA ALA A 272 3.99 -12.11 8.50
C ALA A 272 3.99 -12.94 9.80
N GLU A 273 4.73 -12.50 10.82
CA GLU A 273 4.80 -13.14 12.14
C GLU A 273 3.42 -13.22 12.81
N ARG A 274 2.62 -12.14 12.72
CA ARG A 274 1.23 -12.11 13.20
C ARG A 274 0.36 -13.17 12.53
N SER A 275 0.60 -13.47 11.24
CA SER A 275 -0.19 -14.47 10.52
C SER A 275 -0.03 -15.89 11.08
N LEU A 276 1.12 -16.16 11.71
CA LEU A 276 1.44 -17.41 12.42
C LEU A 276 1.04 -17.37 13.91
N GLY A 277 0.60 -16.23 14.44
CA GLY A 277 0.32 -16.05 15.86
C GLY A 277 1.58 -15.80 16.71
N HIS A 278 2.73 -15.47 16.10
CA HIS A 278 3.97 -15.18 16.81
C HIS A 278 3.92 -13.78 17.45
N THR A 279 3.21 -13.65 18.57
CA THR A 279 2.96 -12.38 19.28
C THR A 279 4.25 -11.60 19.59
N ASP A 280 5.26 -12.24 20.17
CA ASP A 280 6.48 -11.55 20.60
C ASP A 280 7.34 -11.11 19.41
N ALA A 281 7.44 -11.94 18.36
CA ALA A 281 8.12 -11.57 17.11
C ALA A 281 7.40 -10.43 16.38
N THR A 282 6.06 -10.43 16.42
CA THR A 282 5.23 -9.33 15.90
C THR A 282 5.54 -8.03 16.64
N LEU A 283 5.52 -8.03 17.98
CA LEU A 283 5.81 -6.86 18.81
C LEU A 283 7.25 -6.36 18.64
N ASN A 284 8.23 -7.27 18.48
CA ASN A 284 9.62 -6.92 18.20
C ASN A 284 9.74 -6.22 16.82
N ALA A 285 9.22 -6.82 15.75
CA ALA A 285 9.23 -6.21 14.42
C ALA A 285 8.55 -4.83 14.41
N ILE A 286 7.49 -4.65 15.19
CA ILE A 286 6.82 -3.36 15.39
C ILE A 286 7.73 -2.36 16.10
N ALA A 287 8.38 -2.74 17.20
CA ALA A 287 9.33 -1.87 17.91
C ALA A 287 10.48 -1.42 16.98
N ARG A 288 11.06 -2.33 16.20
CA ARG A 288 12.10 -2.03 15.19
C ARG A 288 11.61 -1.06 14.11
N GLY A 289 10.36 -1.18 13.65
CA GLY A 289 9.76 -0.22 12.73
C GLY A 289 9.54 1.16 13.36
N ALA A 290 9.21 1.21 14.65
CA ALA A 290 9.06 2.45 15.41
C ALA A 290 10.39 3.16 15.63
N ASP A 291 11.47 2.42 15.97
CA ASP A 291 12.84 2.96 16.08
C ASP A 291 13.28 3.67 14.78
N VAL A 292 12.93 3.11 13.63
CA VAL A 292 13.32 3.61 12.30
C VAL A 292 12.53 4.85 11.88
N SER A 293 11.28 5.01 12.33
CA SER A 293 10.44 6.14 11.95
C SER A 293 9.33 6.41 12.98
N PRO A 294 9.64 7.03 14.13
CA PRO A 294 8.73 7.12 15.28
C PRO A 294 7.46 7.96 15.02
N ASP A 295 7.55 9.01 14.18
CA ASP A 295 6.42 9.83 13.75
C ASP A 295 5.84 9.41 12.38
N SER A 296 6.17 8.23 11.85
CA SER A 296 5.55 7.73 10.61
C SER A 296 4.10 7.33 10.86
N ALA A 297 3.14 8.06 10.29
CA ALA A 297 1.72 7.76 10.47
C ALA A 297 1.31 6.33 10.03
N PRO A 298 1.81 5.78 8.90
CA PRO A 298 1.63 4.37 8.57
C PRO A 298 2.21 3.40 9.62
N MET A 299 3.33 3.74 10.26
CA MET A 299 3.92 2.93 11.32
C MET A 299 3.08 2.98 12.60
N LEU A 300 2.63 4.17 13.00
CA LEU A 300 1.72 4.38 14.13
C LEU A 300 0.39 3.65 13.94
N ALA A 301 -0.18 3.68 12.74
CA ALA A 301 -1.34 2.87 12.38
C ALA A 301 -1.03 1.36 12.49
N ALA A 302 0.11 0.89 11.97
CA ALA A 302 0.51 -0.51 12.06
C ALA A 302 0.75 -0.99 13.51
N ILE A 303 1.37 -0.18 14.37
CA ILE A 303 1.49 -0.44 15.81
C ILE A 303 0.09 -0.62 16.40
N GLY A 304 -0.79 0.36 16.18
CA GLY A 304 -2.15 0.39 16.68
C GLY A 304 -2.99 -0.81 16.27
N PHE A 305 -3.07 -1.09 14.97
CA PHE A 305 -3.82 -2.24 14.44
C PHE A 305 -3.26 -3.56 14.95
N SER A 306 -1.94 -3.67 15.14
CA SER A 306 -1.34 -4.89 15.68
C SER A 306 -1.71 -5.11 17.14
N TYR A 307 -1.75 -4.07 17.97
CA TYR A 307 -2.28 -4.19 19.33
C TYR A 307 -3.75 -4.60 19.35
N ILE A 308 -4.60 -4.08 18.46
CA ILE A 308 -5.99 -4.56 18.32
C ILE A 308 -6.04 -6.06 17.99
N ASN A 309 -5.26 -6.51 17.00
CA ASN A 309 -5.22 -7.92 16.58
C ASN A 309 -4.61 -8.87 17.63
N LEU A 310 -3.93 -8.33 18.65
CA LEU A 310 -3.35 -9.07 19.79
C LEU A 310 -4.22 -8.94 21.06
N ASP A 311 -5.46 -8.44 20.93
CA ASP A 311 -6.41 -8.14 22.01
C ASP A 311 -5.87 -7.18 23.10
N ARG A 312 -4.91 -6.34 22.72
CA ARG A 312 -4.27 -5.32 23.56
C ARG A 312 -4.90 -3.96 23.30
N ILE A 313 -6.23 -3.90 23.41
CA ILE A 313 -7.04 -2.74 23.02
C ILE A 313 -6.59 -1.42 23.69
N PRO A 314 -6.27 -1.36 25.01
CA PRO A 314 -5.78 -0.13 25.63
C PRO A 314 -4.46 0.37 25.03
N GLN A 315 -3.53 -0.54 24.71
CA GLN A 315 -2.23 -0.21 24.12
C GLN A 315 -2.34 0.30 22.67
N ALA A 316 -3.43 0.00 21.97
CA ALA A 316 -3.68 0.52 20.62
C ALA A 316 -4.00 2.03 20.62
N ILE A 317 -4.56 2.58 21.70
CA ILE A 317 -5.10 3.95 21.72
C ILE A 317 -4.03 5.03 21.52
N PRO A 318 -2.88 5.05 22.23
CA PRO A 318 -1.87 6.09 22.03
C PRO A 318 -1.32 6.18 20.58
N PRO A 319 -0.86 5.09 19.93
CA PRO A 319 -0.36 5.16 18.56
C PRO A 319 -1.47 5.45 17.55
N LEU A 320 -2.69 4.93 17.72
CA LEU A 320 -3.82 5.28 16.84
C LEU A 320 -4.23 6.75 16.98
N ARG A 321 -4.20 7.32 18.19
CA ARG A 321 -4.47 8.75 18.41
C ARG A 321 -3.45 9.62 17.70
N ARG A 322 -2.16 9.23 17.71
CA ARG A 322 -1.10 9.94 16.96
C ARG A 322 -1.26 9.75 15.44
N ALA A 323 -1.58 8.54 14.98
CA ALA A 323 -1.88 8.28 13.57
C ALA A 323 -3.09 9.10 13.09
N ALA A 324 -4.15 9.21 13.88
CA ALA A 324 -5.37 9.96 13.56
C ALA A 324 -5.16 11.48 13.47
N GLN A 325 -4.14 12.02 14.16
CA GLN A 325 -3.70 13.42 14.03
C GLN A 325 -2.96 13.66 12.70
N LEU A 326 -2.11 12.72 12.30
CA LEU A 326 -1.30 12.81 11.08
C LEU A 326 -2.09 12.42 9.81
N LEU A 327 -3.11 11.57 9.96
CA LEU A 327 -4.00 11.08 8.90
C LEU A 327 -5.46 11.40 9.26
N PRO A 328 -5.86 12.69 9.28
CA PRO A 328 -7.19 13.10 9.71
C PRO A 328 -8.32 12.61 8.78
N GLN A 329 -7.99 12.19 7.55
CA GLN A 329 -8.91 11.71 6.51
C GLN A 329 -8.83 10.19 6.27
N ASP A 330 -8.06 9.43 7.06
CA ASP A 330 -7.99 7.96 6.93
C ASP A 330 -9.13 7.29 7.71
N TYR A 331 -10.16 6.84 6.98
CA TYR A 331 -11.37 6.24 7.55
C TYR A 331 -11.07 5.07 8.50
N LEU A 332 -10.04 4.26 8.20
CA LEU A 332 -9.69 3.06 8.95
C LEU A 332 -9.01 3.45 10.27
N VAL A 333 -8.08 4.40 10.25
CA VAL A 333 -7.44 4.92 11.46
C VAL A 333 -8.47 5.59 12.37
N GLN A 334 -9.39 6.41 11.83
CA GLN A 334 -10.46 7.02 12.64
C GLN A 334 -11.39 5.94 13.24
N SER A 335 -11.84 4.97 12.43
CA SER A 335 -12.76 3.91 12.88
C SER A 335 -12.14 3.00 13.95
N GLN A 336 -10.89 2.57 13.76
CA GLN A 336 -10.19 1.69 14.70
C GLN A 336 -9.87 2.40 16.01
N LEU A 337 -9.54 3.70 15.98
CA LEU A 337 -9.42 4.52 17.19
C LEU A 337 -10.77 4.63 17.91
N GLY A 338 -11.86 4.88 17.16
CA GLY A 338 -13.21 4.95 17.71
C GLY A 338 -13.64 3.66 18.40
N PHE A 339 -13.38 2.50 17.77
CA PHE A 339 -13.57 1.18 18.36
C PHE A 339 -12.79 1.00 19.68
N CYS A 340 -11.50 1.32 19.70
CA CYS A 340 -10.69 1.17 20.92
C CYS A 340 -11.16 2.08 22.06
N LEU A 341 -11.59 3.31 21.75
CA LEU A 341 -12.14 4.24 22.72
C LEU A 341 -13.45 3.72 23.30
N GLN A 342 -14.38 3.24 22.46
CA GLN A 342 -15.64 2.64 22.91
C GLN A 342 -15.40 1.39 23.78
N ALA A 343 -14.54 0.48 23.34
CA ALA A 343 -14.19 -0.74 24.07
C ALA A 343 -13.47 -0.48 25.42
N THR A 344 -12.89 0.70 25.62
CA THR A 344 -12.29 1.15 26.89
C THR A 344 -13.18 2.13 27.67
N GLY A 345 -14.47 2.21 27.35
CA GLY A 345 -15.45 3.01 28.09
C GLY A 345 -15.45 4.52 27.76
N GLN A 346 -14.58 4.99 26.85
CA GLN A 346 -14.56 6.38 26.36
C GLN A 346 -15.64 6.58 25.27
N VAL A 347 -16.89 6.25 25.59
CA VAL A 347 -17.99 6.05 24.63
C VAL A 347 -18.24 7.26 23.72
N ASP A 348 -18.38 8.47 24.27
CA ASP A 348 -18.66 9.68 23.47
C ASP A 348 -17.55 10.00 22.47
N SER A 349 -16.28 9.83 22.90
CA SER A 349 -15.12 9.99 22.03
C SER A 349 -15.09 8.89 20.96
N GLY A 350 -15.39 7.65 21.34
CA GLY A 350 -15.54 6.53 20.41
C GLY A 350 -16.55 6.80 19.31
N ILE A 351 -17.78 7.21 19.68
CA ILE A 351 -18.85 7.56 18.74
C ILE A 351 -18.43 8.71 17.82
N SER A 352 -17.73 9.72 18.33
CA SER A 352 -17.23 10.83 17.51
C SER A 352 -16.26 10.35 16.43
N TYR A 353 -15.26 9.54 16.80
CA TYR A 353 -14.29 8.98 15.85
C TYR A 353 -14.91 7.96 14.87
N LEU A 354 -15.87 7.15 15.32
CA LEU A 354 -16.62 6.23 14.44
C LEU A 354 -17.48 6.97 13.43
N ARG A 355 -18.21 8.02 13.84
CA ARG A 355 -19.00 8.87 12.92
C ARG A 355 -18.11 9.55 11.90
N LYS A 356 -16.95 10.06 12.32
CA LYS A 356 -15.96 10.63 11.41
C LYS A 356 -15.44 9.59 10.42
N GLY A 357 -15.07 8.39 10.90
CA GLY A 357 -14.67 7.26 10.05
C GLY A 357 -15.72 6.87 9.02
N ALA A 358 -17.00 6.86 9.40
CA ALA A 358 -18.12 6.55 8.50
C ALA A 358 -18.50 7.68 7.52
N SER A 359 -17.94 8.88 7.68
CA SER A 359 -18.20 10.05 6.81
C SER A 359 -17.15 10.26 5.70
N LEU A 360 -16.12 9.40 5.66
CA LEU A 360 -14.97 9.43 4.77
C LEU A 360 -15.08 8.35 3.68
#